data_AF-A0AAV4KB57-F1
#
_entry.id   AF-A0AAV4KB57-F1
#
_cell.length_a   1.000
_cell.length_b   1.000
_cell.length_c   1.000
_cell.angle_alpha   90.00
_cell.angle_beta   90.00
_cell.angle_gamma   90.00
#
_symmetry.space_group_name_H-M   'P 1'
#
loop_
_entity.id
_entity.type
_entity.pdbx_description
1 polymer ?
#
loop_
_entity_poly.entity_id
_entity_poly.type
_entity_poly.pdbx_seq_one_letter_code
_entity_poly.pdbx_strand_id
1 'polypeptide(L)'
;MTLTRPARLTGAALCAALVLTAAVWILKDLAALGSPADLAWYWAGDRFFLARGRAATSLVDPVLLVVSAAAAVAALRSRHAASALAATGAVTLALRLPGLWAPDSGVLVTALLELALAAGLVLVAAAGRRPANAPYEPLPGRPRTGAAVAAGVLLAVAAAAVAGWELYWASRLPAEITVDRFTGGRSVVKAPLGPPPGWLAAVLVALYATAAASAFARARHTRAFGLLAGALLAAHGLAGTAGAARSGILERLADLPEPYRSDALTSLFGLLAGVAVLALLAGRGAPAASPAPYPPAGVLPPPPPHPRPPGW
;
A
#
# COMPACT_ATOMS: atom_id res chain seq x y z
N MET A 1 -10.19 -18.22 -4.43
CA MET A 1 -11.05 -17.83 -3.29
C MET A 1 -11.73 -16.54 -3.66
N THR A 2 -13.05 -16.54 -3.65
CA THR A 2 -13.91 -15.39 -3.92
C THR A 2 -14.58 -14.98 -2.60
N LEU A 3 -15.01 -13.72 -2.50
CA LEU A 3 -15.77 -13.25 -1.33
C LEU A 3 -17.26 -13.49 -1.53
N THR A 4 -17.97 -13.82 -0.45
CA THR A 4 -19.44 -13.85 -0.44
C THR A 4 -20.00 -12.45 -0.72
N ARG A 5 -21.20 -12.36 -1.32
CA ARG A 5 -21.88 -11.07 -1.56
C ARG A 5 -21.97 -10.18 -0.31
N PRO A 6 -22.38 -10.67 0.88
CA PRO A 6 -22.38 -9.84 2.09
C PRO A 6 -20.98 -9.36 2.48
N ALA A 7 -19.94 -10.21 2.41
CA ALA A 7 -18.57 -9.81 2.72
C ALA A 7 -18.04 -8.72 1.77
N ARG A 8 -18.47 -8.71 0.51
CA ARG A 8 -18.10 -7.66 -0.45
C ARG A 8 -18.75 -6.32 -0.12
N LEU A 9 -20.01 -6.32 0.31
CA LEU A 9 -20.73 -5.11 0.70
C LEU A 9 -20.18 -4.54 2.01
N THR A 10 -19.94 -5.38 3.02
CA THR A 10 -19.34 -4.94 4.28
C THR A 10 -17.93 -4.41 4.06
N GLY A 11 -17.10 -5.10 3.26
CA GLY A 11 -15.77 -4.62 2.89
C GLY A 11 -15.82 -3.26 2.18
N ALA A 12 -16.75 -3.07 1.23
CA ALA A 12 -16.94 -1.79 0.56
C ALA A 12 -17.39 -0.67 1.52
N ALA A 13 -18.29 -0.97 2.46
CA ALA A 13 -18.75 -0.02 3.47
C ALA A 13 -17.63 0.40 4.42
N LEU A 14 -16.80 -0.54 4.88
CA LEU A 14 -15.63 -0.25 5.71
C LEU A 14 -14.60 0.61 4.96
N CYS A 15 -14.34 0.31 3.69
CA CYS A 15 -13.49 1.17 2.85
C CYS A 15 -14.08 2.57 2.65
N ALA A 16 -15.40 2.68 2.46
CA ALA A 16 -16.07 3.98 2.35
C ALA A 16 -15.96 4.79 3.64
N ALA A 17 -16.06 4.15 4.81
CA ALA A 17 -15.84 4.80 6.09
C ALA A 17 -14.41 5.35 6.20
N LEU A 18 -13.38 4.56 5.84
CA LEU A 18 -11.99 5.04 5.79
C LEU A 18 -11.81 6.24 4.86
N VAL A 19 -12.44 6.21 3.68
CA VAL A 19 -12.42 7.34 2.73
C VAL A 19 -13.03 8.59 3.35
N LEU A 20 -14.18 8.46 4.02
CA LEU A 20 -14.85 9.59 4.67
C LEU A 20 -14.01 10.16 5.81
N THR A 21 -13.43 9.31 6.66
CA THR A 21 -12.55 9.74 7.75
C THR A 21 -11.35 10.53 7.23
N ALA A 22 -10.67 10.01 6.19
CA ALA A 22 -9.55 10.73 5.56
C ALA A 22 -10.00 12.03 4.91
N ALA A 23 -11.14 12.03 4.19
CA ALA A 23 -11.66 13.21 3.51
C ALA A 23 -12.01 14.35 4.48
N VAL A 24 -12.60 14.04 5.65
CA VAL A 24 -12.92 15.03 6.68
C VAL A 24 -11.67 15.74 7.18
N TRP A 25 -10.60 15.00 7.48
CA TRP A 25 -9.34 15.59 7.93
C TRP A 25 -8.63 16.39 6.85
N ILE A 26 -8.63 15.90 5.60
CA ILE A 26 -8.08 16.65 4.46
C ILE A 26 -8.86 17.96 4.24
N LEU A 27 -10.19 17.94 4.32
CA LEU A 27 -11.02 19.14 4.18
C LEU A 27 -10.81 20.11 5.35
N LYS A 28 -10.60 19.61 6.57
CA LYS A 28 -10.26 20.43 7.74
C LYS A 28 -8.91 21.14 7.55
N ASP A 29 -7.90 20.43 7.05
CA ASP A 29 -6.59 21.02 6.76
C ASP A 29 -6.66 22.02 5.61
N LEU A 30 -7.45 21.72 4.57
CA LEU A 30 -7.69 22.63 3.45
C LEU A 30 -8.39 23.91 3.92
N ALA A 31 -9.38 23.81 4.82
CA ALA A 31 -10.05 24.95 5.41
C ALA A 31 -9.10 25.78 6.31
N ALA A 32 -8.16 25.13 7.00
CA ALA A 32 -7.18 25.81 7.85
C ALA A 32 -6.06 26.51 7.06
N LEU A 33 -5.63 25.93 5.93
CA LEU A 33 -4.58 26.49 5.07
C LEU A 33 -5.13 27.45 4.01
N GLY A 34 -6.38 27.28 3.58
CA GLY A 34 -7.04 28.11 2.58
C GLY A 34 -6.57 27.90 1.13
N SER A 35 -5.58 27.04 0.89
CA SER A 35 -5.02 26.78 -0.45
C SER A 35 -4.69 25.28 -0.64
N PRO A 36 -5.18 24.65 -1.72
CA PRO A 36 -4.83 23.26 -2.04
C PRO A 36 -3.37 23.11 -2.45
N ALA A 37 -2.76 24.14 -3.03
CA ALA A 37 -1.34 24.14 -3.36
C ALA A 37 -0.48 24.13 -2.09
N ASP A 38 -0.86 24.90 -1.08
CA ASP A 38 -0.13 24.95 0.20
C ASP A 38 -0.23 23.60 0.94
N LEU A 39 -1.38 22.96 0.89
CA LEU A 39 -1.57 21.61 1.43
C LEU A 39 -0.74 20.57 0.67
N ALA A 40 -0.70 20.65 -0.66
CA ALA A 40 0.15 19.77 -1.48
C ALA A 40 1.64 19.95 -1.16
N TRP A 41 2.10 21.19 -0.95
CA TRP A 41 3.48 21.48 -0.55
C TRP A 41 3.78 21.03 0.88
N TYR A 42 2.80 21.14 1.80
CA TYR A 42 2.92 20.57 3.15
C TYR A 42 3.10 19.05 3.08
N TRP A 43 2.29 18.35 2.30
CA TRP A 43 2.43 16.90 2.09
C TRP A 43 3.74 16.53 1.39
N ALA A 44 4.25 17.37 0.49
CA ALA A 44 5.54 17.17 -0.14
C ALA A 44 6.74 17.31 0.82
N GLY A 45 6.50 17.72 2.07
CA GLY A 45 7.54 17.85 3.09
C GLY A 45 8.32 19.16 3.02
N ASP A 46 7.73 20.22 2.45
CA ASP A 46 8.35 21.54 2.43
C ASP A 46 8.56 22.05 3.86
N ARG A 47 9.82 22.30 4.22
CA ARG A 47 10.24 22.68 5.58
C ARG A 47 9.58 23.98 6.04
N PHE A 48 9.28 24.90 5.13
CA PHE A 48 8.61 26.16 5.46
C PHE A 48 7.19 25.91 6.00
N PHE A 49 6.48 24.96 5.40
CA PHE A 49 5.12 24.60 5.79
C PHE A 49 5.09 23.67 7.01
N LEU A 50 6.06 22.75 7.11
CA LEU A 50 6.22 21.89 8.28
C LEU A 50 6.51 22.69 9.56
N ALA A 51 7.36 23.72 9.48
CA ALA A 51 7.69 24.56 10.63
C ALA A 51 6.50 25.38 11.16
N ARG A 52 5.46 25.62 10.35
CA ARG A 52 4.23 26.31 10.78
C ARG A 52 3.20 25.39 11.44
N GLY A 53 3.35 24.06 11.35
CA GLY A 53 2.57 23.09 12.10
C GLY A 53 1.03 23.18 11.94
N ARG A 54 0.53 23.47 10.73
CA ARG A 54 -0.90 23.81 10.54
C ARG A 54 -1.81 22.67 10.07
N ALA A 55 -1.26 21.58 9.54
CA ALA A 55 -2.06 20.47 9.00
C ALA A 55 -1.91 19.20 9.84
N ALA A 56 -3.02 18.50 10.05
CA ALA A 56 -3.09 17.23 10.77
C ALA A 56 -2.63 16.05 9.89
N THR A 57 -2.88 16.15 8.59
CA THR A 57 -2.64 15.11 7.58
C THR A 57 -1.23 15.18 6.98
N SER A 58 -0.79 14.04 6.48
CA SER A 58 0.48 13.79 5.81
C SER A 58 0.24 13.29 4.38
N LEU A 59 1.32 13.09 3.62
CA LEU A 59 1.25 12.48 2.27
C LEU A 59 0.57 11.10 2.26
N VAL A 60 0.62 10.38 3.38
CA VAL A 60 0.02 9.04 3.50
C VAL A 60 -1.51 9.10 3.43
N ASP A 61 -2.13 10.15 3.96
CA ASP A 61 -3.58 10.31 4.04
C ASP A 61 -4.29 10.36 2.68
N PRO A 62 -3.89 11.21 1.70
CA PRO A 62 -4.50 11.18 0.37
C PRO A 62 -4.22 9.86 -0.36
N VAL A 63 -3.08 9.21 -0.13
CA VAL A 63 -2.80 7.89 -0.73
C VAL A 63 -3.73 6.83 -0.13
N LEU A 64 -3.90 6.78 1.18
CA LEU A 64 -4.82 5.86 1.85
C LEU A 64 -6.27 6.11 1.44
N LEU A 65 -6.67 7.37 1.20
CA LEU A 65 -7.98 7.71 0.66
C LEU A 65 -8.16 7.08 -0.73
N VAL A 66 -7.22 7.29 -1.66
CA VAL A 66 -7.29 6.73 -3.02
C VAL A 66 -7.26 5.20 -3.01
N VAL A 67 -6.39 4.60 -2.20
CA VAL A 67 -6.28 3.14 -2.06
C VAL A 67 -7.55 2.55 -1.47
N SER A 68 -8.16 3.19 -0.46
CA SER A 68 -9.41 2.74 0.15
C SER A 68 -10.58 2.86 -0.83
N ALA A 69 -10.66 3.94 -1.60
CA ALA A 69 -11.66 4.09 -2.67
C ALA A 69 -11.50 3.00 -3.75
N ALA A 70 -10.27 2.75 -4.20
CA ALA A 70 -9.96 1.69 -5.15
C ALA A 70 -10.30 0.29 -4.59
N ALA A 71 -10.04 0.05 -3.30
CA ALA A 71 -10.40 -1.18 -2.61
C ALA A 71 -11.91 -1.36 -2.50
N ALA A 72 -12.68 -0.30 -2.25
CA ALA A 72 -14.14 -0.33 -2.27
C ALA A 72 -14.66 -0.73 -3.67
N VAL A 73 -14.13 -0.11 -4.73
CA VAL A 73 -14.49 -0.47 -6.11
C VAL A 73 -14.09 -1.91 -6.42
N ALA A 74 -12.89 -2.35 -6.00
CA ALA A 74 -12.44 -3.72 -6.16
C ALA A 74 -13.33 -4.71 -5.38
N ALA A 75 -13.79 -4.36 -4.18
CA ALA A 75 -14.73 -5.17 -3.42
C ALA A 75 -16.02 -5.39 -4.22
N LEU A 76 -16.55 -4.34 -4.85
CA LEU A 76 -17.81 -4.37 -5.60
C LEU A 76 -17.70 -4.94 -7.02
N ARG A 77 -16.52 -4.88 -7.66
CA ARG A 77 -16.37 -5.20 -9.10
C ARG A 77 -15.33 -6.28 -9.42
N SER A 78 -14.45 -6.64 -8.50
CA SER A 78 -13.28 -7.49 -8.80
C SER A 78 -13.33 -8.86 -8.11
N ARG A 79 -12.75 -9.86 -8.77
CA ARG A 79 -12.47 -11.20 -8.22
C ARG A 79 -11.31 -11.19 -7.23
N HIS A 80 -10.52 -10.11 -7.19
CA HIS A 80 -9.39 -9.91 -6.26
C HIS A 80 -9.78 -9.14 -4.99
N ALA A 81 -11.09 -9.03 -4.70
CA ALA A 81 -11.62 -8.28 -3.57
C ALA A 81 -10.96 -8.66 -2.23
N ALA A 82 -10.84 -9.96 -1.93
CA ALA A 82 -10.23 -10.41 -0.66
C ALA A 82 -8.78 -9.92 -0.49
N SER A 83 -7.96 -10.03 -1.53
CA SER A 83 -6.57 -9.56 -1.47
C SER A 83 -6.47 -8.04 -1.40
N ALA A 84 -7.38 -7.30 -2.05
CA ALA A 84 -7.41 -5.85 -1.98
C ALA A 84 -7.77 -5.39 -0.56
N LEU A 85 -8.84 -5.93 0.02
CA LEU A 85 -9.27 -5.58 1.39
C LEU A 85 -8.20 -5.97 2.43
N ALA A 86 -7.59 -7.15 2.30
CA ALA A 86 -6.53 -7.58 3.20
C ALA A 86 -5.29 -6.68 3.11
N ALA A 87 -4.85 -6.33 1.89
CA ALA A 87 -3.69 -5.46 1.70
C ALA A 87 -3.96 -4.04 2.22
N THR A 88 -5.10 -3.45 1.88
CA THR A 88 -5.51 -2.13 2.39
C THR A 88 -5.62 -2.15 3.91
N GLY A 89 -6.32 -3.12 4.49
CA GLY A 89 -6.46 -3.23 5.94
C GLY A 89 -5.12 -3.41 6.66
N ALA A 90 -4.25 -4.31 6.18
CA ALA A 90 -2.94 -4.53 6.80
C ALA A 90 -2.04 -3.29 6.75
N VAL A 91 -2.02 -2.58 5.62
CA VAL A 91 -1.20 -1.37 5.47
C VAL A 91 -1.77 -0.22 6.28
N THR A 92 -3.09 -0.02 6.31
CA THR A 92 -3.72 0.99 7.17
C THR A 92 -3.45 0.70 8.65
N LEU A 93 -3.55 -0.56 9.10
CA LEU A 93 -3.18 -0.95 10.46
C LEU A 93 -1.74 -0.58 10.78
N ALA A 94 -0.80 -0.97 9.91
CA ALA A 94 0.62 -0.70 10.11
C ALA A 94 0.92 0.80 10.16
N LEU A 95 0.32 1.60 9.28
CA LEU A 95 0.55 3.05 9.22
C LEU A 95 -0.13 3.83 10.34
N ARG A 96 -1.25 3.33 10.89
CA ARG A 96 -2.03 4.03 11.92
C ARG A 96 -1.77 3.53 13.34
N LEU A 97 -1.04 2.43 13.52
CA LEU A 97 -0.62 1.97 14.84
C LEU A 97 0.06 3.08 15.66
N PRO A 98 0.88 3.97 15.05
CA PRO A 98 1.41 5.13 15.75
C PRO A 98 0.45 6.15 16.31
N GLY A 99 -0.80 6.16 15.84
CA GLY A 99 -1.81 7.02 16.42
C GLY A 99 -2.22 6.64 17.84
N LEU A 100 -1.89 5.42 18.31
CA LEU A 100 -2.23 4.96 19.67
C LEU A 100 -1.46 5.70 20.77
N TRP A 101 -0.30 6.23 20.45
CA TRP A 101 0.51 7.02 21.37
C TRP A 101 0.43 8.53 21.10
N ALA A 102 -0.58 8.96 20.33
CA ALA A 102 -0.83 10.38 20.11
C ALA A 102 -1.32 11.06 21.41
N PRO A 103 -0.76 12.22 21.79
CA PRO A 103 -1.20 12.95 22.98
C PRO A 103 -2.54 13.65 22.78
N ASP A 104 -2.96 13.90 21.53
CA ASP A 104 -4.22 14.58 21.20
C ASP A 104 -5.38 13.58 21.14
N SER A 105 -6.47 13.88 21.86
CA SER A 105 -7.63 12.99 21.98
C SER A 105 -8.40 12.83 20.66
N GLY A 106 -8.47 13.87 19.81
CA GLY A 106 -9.14 13.80 18.51
C GLY A 106 -8.37 12.93 17.51
N VAL A 107 -7.04 13.04 17.52
CA VAL A 107 -6.14 12.18 16.74
C VAL A 107 -6.21 10.74 17.24
N LEU A 108 -6.20 10.51 18.55
CA LEU A 108 -6.30 9.17 19.14
C LEU A 108 -7.62 8.49 18.78
N VAL A 109 -8.76 9.19 18.90
CA VAL A 109 -10.08 8.64 18.52
C VAL A 109 -10.11 8.30 17.03
N THR A 110 -9.54 9.16 16.18
CA THR A 110 -9.43 8.89 14.74
C THR A 110 -8.58 7.65 14.48
N ALA A 111 -7.43 7.53 15.14
CA ALA A 111 -6.55 6.38 14.99
C ALA A 111 -7.23 5.08 15.44
N LEU A 112 -7.93 5.09 16.58
CA LEU A 112 -8.71 3.93 17.05
C LEU A 112 -9.80 3.53 16.06
N LEU A 113 -10.51 4.51 15.49
CA LEU A 113 -11.52 4.26 14.47
C LEU A 113 -10.90 3.64 13.21
N GLU A 114 -9.82 4.23 12.69
CA GLU A 114 -9.13 3.70 11.50
C GLU A 114 -8.55 2.31 11.74
N LEU A 115 -8.00 2.04 12.93
CA LEU A 115 -7.53 0.72 13.34
C LEU A 115 -8.68 -0.30 13.39
N ALA A 116 -9.82 0.06 13.97
CA ALA A 116 -11.00 -0.80 14.03
C ALA A 116 -11.54 -1.11 12.63
N LEU A 117 -11.64 -0.10 11.76
CA LEU A 117 -12.06 -0.26 10.36
C LEU A 117 -11.09 -1.17 9.59
N ALA A 118 -9.78 -0.94 9.75
CA ALA A 118 -8.74 -1.71 9.08
C ALA A 118 -8.67 -3.16 9.58
N ALA A 119 -8.84 -3.41 10.88
CA ALA A 119 -9.01 -4.74 11.43
C ALA A 119 -10.26 -5.43 10.86
N GLY A 120 -11.38 -4.70 10.78
CA GLY A 120 -12.60 -5.16 10.13
C GLY A 120 -12.38 -5.59 8.68
N LEU A 121 -11.59 -4.84 7.90
CA LEU A 121 -11.23 -5.21 6.52
C LEU A 121 -10.47 -6.54 6.45
N VAL A 122 -9.48 -6.74 7.33
CA VAL A 122 -8.70 -7.98 7.41
C VAL A 122 -9.61 -9.15 7.81
N LEU A 123 -10.49 -8.97 8.79
CA LEU A 123 -11.44 -9.97 9.24
C LEU A 123 -12.45 -10.34 8.14
N VAL A 124 -13.03 -9.35 7.46
CA VAL A 124 -13.93 -9.58 6.31
C VAL A 124 -13.21 -10.31 5.18
N ALA A 125 -11.97 -9.93 4.90
CA ALA A 125 -11.15 -10.60 3.89
C ALA A 125 -10.78 -12.04 4.29
N ALA A 126 -10.66 -12.34 5.58
CA ALA A 126 -10.31 -13.66 6.10
C ALA A 126 -11.53 -14.60 6.22
N ALA A 127 -12.60 -14.14 6.87
CA ALA A 127 -13.83 -14.88 7.15
C ALA A 127 -14.79 -14.93 5.95
N GLY A 128 -14.77 -13.92 5.09
CA GLY A 128 -15.59 -13.88 3.88
C GLY A 128 -15.11 -14.80 2.76
N ARG A 129 -14.00 -15.53 2.94
CA ARG A 129 -13.41 -16.40 1.92
C ARG A 129 -14.30 -17.61 1.67
N ARG A 130 -14.79 -17.73 0.43
CA ARG A 130 -15.41 -18.96 -0.06
C ARG A 130 -14.39 -19.73 -0.91
N PRO A 131 -14.24 -21.06 -0.69
CA PRO A 131 -13.56 -21.92 -1.65
C PRO A 131 -14.28 -21.84 -3.00
N ALA A 132 -13.51 -21.83 -4.09
CA ALA A 132 -14.09 -21.95 -5.42
C ALA A 132 -14.53 -23.40 -5.56
N ASN A 133 -15.81 -23.68 -5.34
CA ASN A 133 -16.33 -25.04 -5.21
C ASN A 133 -16.49 -25.73 -6.57
N ALA A 134 -16.31 -24.99 -7.67
CA ALA A 134 -16.53 -25.46 -9.02
C ALA A 134 -15.24 -25.43 -9.84
N PRO A 135 -14.86 -26.52 -10.54
CA PRO A 135 -13.70 -26.55 -11.45
C PRO A 135 -13.78 -25.52 -12.59
N TYR A 136 -15.00 -25.08 -12.90
CA TYR A 136 -15.31 -24.09 -13.94
C TYR A 136 -15.34 -22.65 -13.43
N GLU A 137 -15.17 -22.40 -12.12
CA GLU A 137 -15.21 -21.04 -11.58
C GLU A 137 -13.88 -20.33 -11.90
N PRO A 138 -13.89 -19.22 -12.67
CA PRO A 138 -12.64 -18.58 -13.09
C PRO A 138 -11.85 -18.04 -11.90
N LEU A 139 -10.67 -18.62 -11.66
CA LEU A 139 -9.76 -18.16 -10.61
C LEU A 139 -9.09 -16.82 -11.00
N PRO A 140 -8.66 -16.03 -10.01
CA PRO A 140 -7.93 -14.79 -10.28
C PRO A 140 -6.65 -15.08 -11.06
N GLY A 141 -6.47 -14.41 -12.20
CA GLY A 141 -5.32 -14.60 -13.08
C GLY A 141 -4.00 -14.22 -12.40
N ARG A 142 -2.93 -14.94 -12.75
CA ARG A 142 -1.57 -14.61 -12.29
C ARG A 142 -0.97 -13.51 -13.17
N PRO A 143 -0.11 -12.62 -12.64
CA PRO A 143 0.59 -11.65 -13.48
C PRO A 143 1.49 -12.37 -14.50
N ARG A 144 1.70 -11.75 -15.67
CA ARG A 144 2.64 -12.27 -16.69
C ARG A 144 4.06 -12.31 -16.11
N THR A 145 4.84 -13.33 -16.46
CA THR A 145 6.17 -13.58 -15.87
C THR A 145 7.08 -12.35 -15.97
N GLY A 146 7.21 -11.75 -17.16
CA GLY A 146 8.08 -10.58 -17.35
C GLY A 146 7.65 -9.36 -16.52
N ALA A 147 6.35 -9.06 -16.49
CA ALA A 147 5.82 -7.94 -15.71
C ALA A 147 5.97 -8.17 -14.19
N ALA A 148 5.78 -9.41 -13.72
CA ALA A 148 5.97 -9.76 -12.31
C ALA A 148 7.43 -9.63 -11.88
N VAL A 149 8.38 -10.14 -12.69
CA VAL A 149 9.81 -10.04 -12.36
C VAL A 149 10.28 -8.59 -12.37
N ALA A 150 9.93 -7.81 -13.39
CA ALA A 150 10.30 -6.40 -13.47
C ALA A 150 9.74 -5.59 -12.29
N ALA A 151 8.46 -5.76 -11.94
CA ALA A 151 7.88 -5.12 -10.78
C ALA A 151 8.54 -5.58 -9.47
N GLY A 152 8.87 -6.87 -9.36
CA GLY A 152 9.56 -7.42 -8.20
C GLY A 152 10.96 -6.83 -8.00
N VAL A 153 11.74 -6.68 -9.07
CA VAL A 153 13.07 -6.05 -9.02
C VAL A 153 12.97 -4.58 -8.62
N LEU A 154 12.07 -3.82 -9.24
CA LEU A 154 11.88 -2.40 -8.90
C LEU A 154 11.51 -2.20 -7.42
N LEU A 155 10.61 -3.03 -6.89
CA LEU A 155 10.20 -2.99 -5.49
C LEU A 155 11.31 -3.46 -4.54
N ALA A 156 12.11 -4.46 -4.93
CA ALA A 156 13.25 -4.92 -4.14
C ALA A 156 14.33 -3.83 -4.03
N VAL A 157 14.63 -3.13 -5.13
CA VAL A 157 15.56 -2.00 -5.14
C VAL A 157 15.01 -0.85 -4.29
N ALA A 158 13.71 -0.54 -4.39
CA ALA A 158 13.08 0.48 -3.54
C ALA A 158 13.15 0.12 -2.05
N ALA A 159 12.91 -1.15 -1.68
CA ALA A 159 13.05 -1.62 -0.30
C ALA A 159 14.50 -1.44 0.21
N ALA A 160 15.49 -1.82 -0.61
CA ALA A 160 16.90 -1.68 -0.27
C ALA A 160 17.30 -0.20 -0.14
N ALA A 161 16.81 0.67 -1.00
CA ALA A 161 17.09 2.11 -0.94
C ALA A 161 16.52 2.74 0.34
N VAL A 162 15.26 2.45 0.70
CA VAL A 162 14.64 2.96 1.94
C VAL A 162 15.38 2.43 3.17
N ALA A 163 15.70 1.13 3.20
CA ALA A 163 16.46 0.54 4.30
C ALA A 163 17.88 1.15 4.41
N GLY A 164 18.55 1.37 3.27
CA GLY A 164 19.87 2.00 3.22
C GLY A 164 19.85 3.43 3.78
N TRP A 165 18.83 4.22 3.45
CA TRP A 165 18.63 5.54 4.02
C TRP A 165 18.42 5.51 5.54
N GLU A 166 17.60 4.59 6.05
CA GLU A 166 17.43 4.46 7.50
C GLU A 166 18.70 4.01 8.22
N LEU A 167 19.48 3.08 7.62
CA LEU A 167 20.81 2.71 8.16
C LEU A 167 21.77 3.89 8.14
N TYR A 168 21.79 4.68 7.07
CA TYR A 168 22.60 5.89 6.96
C TYR A 168 22.24 6.87 8.09
N TRP A 169 20.95 7.17 8.29
CA TRP A 169 20.52 8.07 9.36
C TRP A 169 20.81 7.52 10.76
N ALA A 170 20.58 6.23 11.00
CA ALA A 170 20.90 5.58 12.27
C ALA A 170 22.40 5.65 12.62
N SER A 171 23.28 5.68 11.62
CA SER A 171 24.73 5.83 11.82
C SER A 171 25.18 7.27 12.09
N ARG A 172 24.34 8.27 11.78
CA ARG A 172 24.68 9.70 11.82
C ARG A 172 23.97 10.46 12.93
N LEU A 173 22.80 9.98 13.36
CA LEU A 173 21.99 10.62 14.37
C LEU A 173 22.31 10.04 15.77
N PRO A 174 22.18 10.85 16.83
CA PRO A 174 22.16 10.35 18.20
C PRO A 174 21.12 9.22 18.37
N ALA A 175 21.39 8.31 19.32
CA ALA A 175 20.53 7.16 19.58
C ALA A 175 19.10 7.60 19.95
N GLU A 176 18.96 8.67 20.71
CA GLU A 176 17.66 9.21 21.14
C GLU A 176 16.84 9.68 19.94
N ILE A 177 17.45 10.41 19.00
CA ILE A 177 16.79 10.87 17.78
C ILE A 177 16.42 9.69 16.89
N THR A 178 17.29 8.68 16.82
CA THR A 178 17.03 7.46 16.04
C THR A 178 15.82 6.72 16.59
N VAL A 179 15.69 6.55 17.91
CA VAL A 179 14.53 5.91 18.54
C VAL A 179 13.26 6.74 18.33
N ASP A 180 13.35 8.06 18.53
CA ASP A 180 12.23 8.98 18.35
C ASP A 180 11.66 8.95 16.92
N ARG A 181 12.48 8.66 15.90
CA ARG A 181 11.99 8.46 14.52
C ARG A 181 11.02 7.29 14.37
N PHE A 182 11.09 6.27 15.23
CA PHE A 182 10.18 5.12 15.22
C PHE A 182 9.02 5.29 16.19
N THR A 183 9.25 5.92 17.34
CA THR A 183 8.25 6.08 18.40
C THR A 183 7.49 7.41 18.31
N GLY A 184 7.89 8.34 17.45
CA GLY A 184 7.25 9.65 17.35
C GLY A 184 7.50 10.57 18.55
N GLY A 185 8.68 10.45 19.16
CA GLY A 185 9.09 11.27 20.31
C GLY A 185 9.30 12.75 19.97
N ARG A 186 9.67 13.54 20.99
CA ARG A 186 9.68 15.01 20.93
C ARG A 186 10.70 15.59 19.95
N SER A 187 11.72 14.84 19.56
CA SER A 187 12.74 15.31 18.61
C SER A 187 12.30 15.26 17.14
N VAL A 188 11.10 14.74 16.86
CA VAL A 188 10.59 14.55 15.50
C VAL A 188 9.40 15.46 15.22
N VAL A 189 9.56 16.33 14.21
CA VAL A 189 8.43 17.10 13.66
C VAL A 189 7.67 16.20 12.69
N LYS A 190 6.39 15.95 12.98
CA LYS A 190 5.50 15.16 12.13
C LYS A 190 4.09 15.74 12.12
N ALA A 191 3.33 15.40 11.09
CA ALA A 191 1.90 15.63 11.10
C ALA A 191 1.24 14.80 12.23
N PRO A 192 0.25 15.36 12.95
CA PRO A 192 -0.48 14.66 14.01
C PRO A 192 -0.97 13.25 13.63
N LEU A 193 -1.62 13.09 12.48
CA LEU A 193 -2.12 11.80 11.96
C LEU A 193 -1.04 11.00 11.20
N GLY A 194 0.08 11.63 10.87
CA GLY A 194 1.17 11.01 10.14
C GLY A 194 1.95 10.02 11.02
N PRO A 195 2.37 8.86 10.47
CA PRO A 195 3.30 7.98 11.15
C PRO A 195 4.65 8.69 11.37
N PRO A 196 5.39 8.33 12.43
CA PRO A 196 6.79 8.71 12.58
C PRO A 196 7.61 8.28 11.35
N PRO A 197 8.62 9.06 10.94
CA PRO A 197 9.32 8.85 9.66
C PRO A 197 10.07 7.50 9.60
N GLY A 198 10.72 7.08 10.70
CA GLY A 198 11.38 5.78 10.76
C GLY A 198 10.37 4.62 10.76
N TRP A 199 9.24 4.80 11.44
CA TRP A 199 8.14 3.82 11.39
C TRP A 199 7.56 3.68 9.98
N LEU A 200 7.32 4.81 9.31
CA LEU A 200 6.88 4.83 7.92
C LEU A 200 7.87 4.09 7.03
N ALA A 201 9.17 4.38 7.16
CA ALA A 201 10.22 3.69 6.41
C ALA A 201 10.19 2.17 6.65
N ALA A 202 10.07 1.72 7.90
CA ALA A 202 9.94 0.30 8.21
C ALA A 202 8.71 -0.35 7.56
N VAL A 203 7.56 0.32 7.58
CA VAL A 203 6.33 -0.15 6.91
C VAL A 203 6.52 -0.21 5.39
N LEU A 204 7.15 0.80 4.78
CA LEU A 204 7.43 0.82 3.35
C LEU A 204 8.40 -0.30 2.95
N VAL A 205 9.47 -0.53 3.71
CA VAL A 205 10.41 -1.66 3.49
C VAL A 205 9.66 -2.98 3.54
N ALA A 206 8.86 -3.21 4.60
CA ALA A 206 8.08 -4.44 4.75
C ALA A 206 7.09 -4.63 3.58
N LEU A 207 6.38 -3.58 3.18
CA LEU A 207 5.44 -3.61 2.06
C LEU A 207 6.13 -3.88 0.73
N TYR A 208 7.25 -3.19 0.44
CA TYR A 208 7.99 -3.35 -0.81
C TYR A 208 8.64 -4.73 -0.91
N ALA A 209 9.24 -5.22 0.18
CA ALA A 209 9.83 -6.55 0.24
C ALA A 209 8.78 -7.65 0.09
N THR A 210 7.63 -7.55 0.79
CA THR A 210 6.54 -8.52 0.67
C THR A 210 5.91 -8.51 -0.72
N ALA A 211 5.72 -7.34 -1.32
CA ALA A 211 5.24 -7.22 -2.69
C ALA A 211 6.25 -7.79 -3.72
N ALA A 212 7.54 -7.55 -3.53
CA ALA A 212 8.61 -8.12 -4.36
C ALA A 212 8.66 -9.65 -4.26
N ALA A 213 8.68 -10.20 -3.04
CA ALA A 213 8.65 -11.65 -2.82
C ALA A 213 7.39 -12.29 -3.44
N SER A 214 6.23 -11.64 -3.28
CA SER A 214 4.99 -12.07 -3.92
C SER A 214 5.09 -12.07 -5.44
N ALA A 215 5.77 -11.08 -6.02
CA ALA A 215 5.98 -10.96 -7.46
C ALA A 215 6.89 -12.07 -8.00
N PHE A 216 8.02 -12.34 -7.33
CA PHE A 216 8.90 -13.46 -7.67
C PHE A 216 8.21 -14.82 -7.53
N ALA A 217 7.39 -14.99 -6.48
CA ALA A 217 6.58 -16.18 -6.29
C ALA A 217 5.38 -16.29 -7.26
N ARG A 218 5.09 -15.24 -8.05
CA ARG A 218 3.91 -15.12 -8.92
C ARG A 218 2.60 -15.42 -8.18
N ALA A 219 2.51 -14.92 -6.94
CA ALA A 219 1.36 -15.12 -6.09
C ALA A 219 0.11 -14.42 -6.66
N ARG A 220 -1.08 -14.89 -6.25
CA ARG A 220 -2.35 -14.26 -6.69
C ARG A 220 -2.62 -12.91 -6.03
N HIS A 221 -1.97 -12.65 -4.89
CA HIS A 221 -2.08 -11.39 -4.15
C HIS A 221 -1.05 -10.34 -4.59
N THR A 222 -0.11 -10.68 -5.50
CA THR A 222 0.91 -9.75 -6.04
C THR A 222 0.30 -8.47 -6.57
N ARG A 223 -0.85 -8.55 -7.24
CA ARG A 223 -1.51 -7.36 -7.80
C ARG A 223 -1.98 -6.39 -6.72
N ALA A 224 -2.55 -6.88 -5.62
CA ALA A 224 -3.07 -6.02 -4.57
C ALA A 224 -1.93 -5.31 -3.81
N PHE A 225 -0.97 -6.10 -3.32
CA PHE A 225 0.18 -5.55 -2.60
C PHE A 225 1.09 -4.71 -3.50
N GLY A 226 1.31 -5.14 -4.74
CA GLY A 226 2.17 -4.43 -5.69
C GLY A 226 1.57 -3.11 -6.18
N LEU A 227 0.24 -3.04 -6.41
CA LEU A 227 -0.41 -1.75 -6.74
C LEU A 227 -0.38 -0.78 -5.57
N LEU A 228 -0.60 -1.27 -4.34
CA LEU A 228 -0.52 -0.45 -3.14
C LEU A 228 0.92 0.05 -2.92
N ALA A 229 1.90 -0.84 -3.01
CA ALA A 229 3.32 -0.51 -2.96
C ALA A 229 3.72 0.52 -4.03
N GLY A 230 3.31 0.29 -5.28
CA GLY A 230 3.57 1.20 -6.40
C GLY A 230 2.94 2.58 -6.20
N ALA A 231 1.73 2.66 -5.64
CA ALA A 231 1.05 3.92 -5.33
C ALA A 231 1.81 4.72 -4.25
N LEU A 232 2.20 4.07 -3.15
CA LEU A 232 3.00 4.73 -2.11
C LEU A 232 4.37 5.14 -2.61
N LEU A 233 5.04 4.30 -3.40
CA LEU A 233 6.35 4.57 -4.00
C LEU A 233 6.28 5.76 -4.97
N ALA A 234 5.27 5.79 -5.85
CA ALA A 234 5.05 6.90 -6.76
C ALA A 234 4.72 8.20 -6.01
N ALA A 235 3.90 8.14 -4.96
CA ALA A 235 3.53 9.32 -4.19
C ALA A 235 4.74 9.93 -3.45
N HIS A 236 5.55 9.11 -2.78
CA HIS A 236 6.77 9.58 -2.10
C HIS A 236 7.80 10.10 -3.10
N GLY A 237 7.99 9.38 -4.22
CA GLY A 237 8.86 9.85 -5.30
C GLY A 237 8.38 11.18 -5.90
N LEU A 238 7.07 11.35 -6.11
CA LEU A 238 6.48 12.60 -6.60
C LEU A 238 6.72 13.76 -5.62
N ALA A 239 6.47 13.54 -4.33
CA ALA A 239 6.72 14.53 -3.28
C ALA A 239 8.19 14.95 -3.25
N GLY A 240 9.11 13.99 -3.20
CA GLY A 240 10.55 14.26 -3.17
C GLY A 240 11.05 14.95 -4.44
N THR A 241 10.61 14.50 -5.62
CA THR A 241 10.97 15.13 -6.90
C THR A 241 10.41 16.54 -7.04
N ALA A 242 9.16 16.77 -6.65
CA ALA A 242 8.56 18.10 -6.64
C ALA A 242 9.29 19.04 -5.68
N GLY A 243 9.66 18.56 -4.48
CA GLY A 243 10.47 19.30 -3.53
C GLY A 243 11.87 19.65 -4.06
N ALA A 244 12.54 18.69 -4.70
CA ALA A 244 13.84 18.90 -5.34
C ALA A 244 13.77 19.87 -6.53
N ALA A 245 12.70 19.80 -7.34
CA ALA A 245 12.45 20.75 -8.42
C ALA A 245 12.24 22.17 -7.88
N ARG A 246 11.36 22.32 -6.88
CA ARG A 246 11.04 23.62 -6.26
C ARG A 246 12.26 24.31 -5.66
N SER A 247 13.18 23.54 -5.09
CA SER A 247 14.39 24.05 -4.44
C SER A 247 15.58 24.27 -5.39
N GLY A 248 15.38 24.04 -6.71
CA GLY A 248 16.45 24.14 -7.70
C GLY A 248 17.60 23.15 -7.46
N ILE A 249 17.30 22.02 -6.80
CA ILE A 249 18.25 20.92 -6.56
C ILE A 249 18.50 20.15 -7.84
N LEU A 250 17.46 19.95 -8.68
CA LEU A 250 17.58 19.22 -9.94
C LEU A 250 18.50 19.93 -10.96
N GLU A 251 18.50 21.26 -10.97
CA GLU A 251 19.34 22.07 -11.87
C GLU A 251 20.83 22.00 -11.50
N ARG A 252 21.13 21.74 -10.24
CA ARG A 252 22.50 21.72 -9.68
C ARG A 252 22.95 20.32 -9.28
N LEU A 253 22.31 19.28 -9.81
CA LEU A 253 22.50 17.90 -9.36
C LEU A 253 23.97 17.45 -9.41
N ALA A 254 24.71 17.90 -10.42
CA ALA A 254 26.13 17.62 -10.59
C ALA A 254 27.01 18.28 -9.51
N ASP A 255 26.59 19.43 -8.97
CA ASP A 255 27.39 20.22 -8.03
C ASP A 255 27.05 19.96 -6.56
N LEU A 256 25.99 19.18 -6.30
CA LEU A 256 25.54 18.90 -4.93
C LEU A 256 26.45 17.91 -4.19
N PRO A 257 26.61 18.09 -2.85
CA PRO A 257 27.18 17.08 -1.99
C PRO A 257 26.40 15.75 -2.08
N GLU A 258 27.13 14.65 -1.95
CA GLU A 258 26.65 13.29 -2.19
C GLU A 258 25.31 12.93 -1.51
N PRO A 259 25.02 13.32 -0.26
CA PRO A 259 23.73 13.00 0.37
C PRO A 259 22.53 13.64 -0.34
N TYR A 260 22.65 14.90 -0.76
CA TYR A 260 21.56 15.63 -1.41
C TYR A 260 21.33 15.13 -2.84
N ARG A 261 22.42 14.84 -3.55
CA ARG A 261 22.36 14.23 -4.89
C ARG A 261 21.67 12.86 -4.83
N SER A 262 22.08 12.01 -3.89
CA SER A 262 21.53 10.67 -3.71
C SER A 262 20.05 10.69 -3.34
N ASP A 263 19.63 11.64 -2.49
CA ASP A 263 18.23 11.79 -2.07
C ASP A 263 17.32 12.19 -3.25
N ALA A 264 17.78 13.14 -4.07
CA ALA A 264 17.09 13.55 -5.28
C ALA A 264 16.98 12.40 -6.30
N LEU A 265 18.07 11.65 -6.53
CA LEU A 265 18.08 10.49 -7.41
C LEU A 265 17.19 9.35 -6.90
N THR A 266 17.16 9.11 -5.58
CA THR A 266 16.28 8.12 -4.96
C THR A 266 14.82 8.51 -5.15
N SER A 267 14.49 9.80 -5.01
CA SER A 267 13.14 10.32 -5.24
C SER A 267 12.70 10.17 -6.71
N LEU A 268 13.58 10.52 -7.66
CA LEU A 268 13.37 10.30 -9.10
C LEU A 268 13.14 8.83 -9.42
N PHE A 269 13.98 7.95 -8.89
CA PHE A 269 13.83 6.51 -9.02
C PHE A 269 12.47 6.06 -8.45
N GLY A 270 12.11 6.49 -7.24
CA GLY A 270 10.83 6.14 -6.63
C GLY A 270 9.63 6.55 -7.48
N LEU A 271 9.65 7.74 -8.07
CA LEU A 271 8.56 8.20 -8.94
C LEU A 271 8.43 7.29 -10.18
N LEU A 272 9.53 7.09 -10.91
CA LEU A 272 9.55 6.32 -12.15
C LEU A 272 9.25 4.84 -11.90
N ALA A 273 9.87 4.25 -10.88
CA ALA A 273 9.66 2.86 -10.47
C ALA A 273 8.23 2.63 -9.99
N GLY A 274 7.66 3.55 -9.19
CA GLY A 274 6.29 3.47 -8.72
C GLY A 274 5.29 3.48 -9.88
N VAL A 275 5.45 4.41 -10.83
CA VAL A 275 4.61 4.47 -12.05
C VAL A 275 4.78 3.22 -12.90
N ALA A 276 6.01 2.72 -13.09
CA ALA A 276 6.28 1.50 -13.82
C ALA A 276 5.62 0.27 -13.16
N VAL A 277 5.73 0.12 -11.84
CA VAL A 277 5.07 -0.95 -11.08
C VAL A 277 3.55 -0.89 -11.26
N LEU A 278 2.96 0.31 -11.17
CA LEU A 278 1.53 0.51 -11.41
C LEU A 278 1.15 0.06 -12.83
N ALA A 279 1.88 0.48 -13.86
CA ALA A 279 1.62 0.12 -15.25
C ALA A 279 1.75 -1.40 -15.49
N LEU A 280 2.82 -2.02 -14.98
CA LEU A 280 3.10 -3.44 -15.13
C LEU A 280 2.04 -4.33 -14.45
N LEU A 281 1.48 -3.89 -13.32
CA LEU A 281 0.50 -4.65 -12.54
C LEU A 281 -0.96 -4.24 -12.78
N ALA A 282 -1.21 -3.11 -13.44
CA ALA A 282 -2.55 -2.68 -13.82
C ALA A 282 -3.17 -3.57 -14.91
N GLY A 283 -2.35 -4.15 -15.78
CA GLY A 283 -2.79 -4.97 -16.92
C GLY A 283 -3.58 -6.23 -16.56
N ARG A 284 -4.36 -6.75 -17.54
CA ARG A 284 -5.00 -8.07 -17.41
C ARG A 284 -3.90 -9.15 -17.27
N GLY A 285 -4.03 -9.99 -16.25
CA GLY A 285 -3.10 -11.09 -15.98
C GLY A 285 -2.96 -12.05 -17.16
N ALA A 286 -2.02 -12.99 -17.05
CA ALA A 286 -1.87 -14.07 -18.03
C ALA A 286 -3.22 -14.77 -18.22
N PRO A 287 -3.61 -15.12 -19.48
CA PRO A 287 -4.81 -15.89 -19.72
C PRO A 287 -4.76 -17.15 -18.85
N ALA A 288 -5.88 -17.45 -18.17
CA ALA A 288 -5.98 -18.70 -17.45
C ALA A 288 -5.68 -19.84 -18.44
N ALA A 289 -4.86 -20.82 -18.04
CA ALA A 289 -4.75 -22.05 -18.80
C ALA A 289 -6.18 -22.55 -19.08
N SER A 290 -6.48 -22.89 -20.33
CA SER A 290 -7.82 -23.37 -20.71
C SER A 290 -8.25 -24.44 -19.70
N PRO A 291 -9.51 -24.41 -19.22
CA PRO A 291 -10.03 -25.52 -18.44
C PRO A 291 -9.76 -26.81 -19.20
N ALA A 292 -9.40 -27.88 -18.47
CA ALA A 292 -9.24 -29.19 -19.08
C ALA A 292 -10.46 -29.46 -19.98
N PRO A 293 -10.27 -30.05 -21.18
CA PRO A 293 -11.38 -30.33 -22.09
C PRO A 293 -12.52 -31.00 -21.33
N TYR A 294 -13.74 -30.51 -21.53
CA TYR A 294 -14.93 -31.19 -21.02
C TYR A 294 -14.84 -32.67 -21.45
N PRO A 295 -14.94 -33.66 -20.54
CA PRO A 295 -15.10 -35.02 -20.99
C PRO A 295 -16.33 -35.04 -21.91
N PRO A 296 -16.24 -35.54 -23.16
CA PRO A 296 -17.33 -35.44 -24.12
C PRO A 296 -18.65 -35.86 -23.47
N ALA A 297 -19.72 -35.09 -23.73
CA ALA A 297 -21.04 -35.37 -23.17
C ALA A 297 -21.40 -36.84 -23.46
N GLY A 298 -21.49 -37.67 -22.41
CA GLY A 298 -21.75 -39.11 -22.53
C GLY A 298 -20.66 -40.04 -21.97
N VAL A 299 -19.51 -39.54 -21.51
CA VAL A 299 -18.54 -40.38 -20.78
C VAL A 299 -19.08 -40.61 -19.36
N LEU A 300 -19.71 -41.78 -19.14
CA LEU A 300 -19.97 -42.27 -17.79
C LEU A 300 -18.63 -42.39 -17.05
N PRO A 301 -18.55 -42.02 -15.76
CA PRO A 301 -17.39 -42.35 -14.94
C PRO A 301 -17.11 -43.86 -15.06
N PRO A 302 -15.83 -44.27 -15.11
CA PRO A 302 -15.49 -45.68 -15.24
C PRO A 302 -16.21 -46.48 -14.14
N PRO A 303 -16.80 -47.64 -14.48
CA PRO A 303 -17.49 -48.46 -13.48
C PRO A 303 -16.53 -48.76 -12.33
N PRO A 304 -17.01 -48.73 -11.07
CA PRO A 304 -16.17 -49.01 -9.92
C PRO A 304 -15.52 -50.39 -10.07
N PRO A 305 -14.24 -50.55 -9.67
CA PRO A 305 -13.55 -51.82 -9.77
C PRO A 305 -14.33 -52.91 -9.01
N HIS A 306 -14.46 -54.08 -9.64
CA HIS A 306 -15.04 -55.27 -9.03
C HIS A 306 -13.92 -56.30 -8.75
N PRO A 307 -13.81 -56.83 -7.52
CA PRO A 307 -14.60 -56.49 -6.32
C PRO A 307 -14.26 -55.10 -5.75
N ARG A 308 -15.26 -54.45 -5.13
CA ARG A 308 -15.09 -53.14 -4.49
C ARG A 308 -14.21 -53.28 -3.24
N PRO A 309 -13.09 -52.56 -3.12
CA PRO A 309 -12.31 -52.54 -1.89
C PRO A 309 -13.11 -51.83 -0.77
N PRO A 310 -12.93 -52.24 0.50
CA PRO A 310 -13.58 -51.58 1.63
C PRO A 310 -13.12 -50.12 1.74
N GLY A 311 -14.06 -49.17 1.69
CA GLY A 311 -13.80 -47.72 1.81
C GLY A 311 -13.99 -46.89 0.54
N TRP A 312 -14.52 -47.48 -0.54
CA TRP A 312 -14.91 -46.78 -1.77
C TRP A 312 -16.34 -46.22 -1.70
#